data_AF-A0A139SWE4-F1
#
_entry.id   AF-A0A139SWE4-F1
#
_cell.length_a   1.000
_cell.length_b   1.000
_cell.length_c   1.000
_cell.angle_alpha   90.00
_cell.angle_beta   90.00
_cell.angle_gamma   90.00
#
_symmetry.space_group_name_H-M   'P 1'
#
loop_
_entity.id
_entity.type
_entity.pdbx_description
1 polymer ?
#
loop_
_entity_poly.entity_id
_entity_poly.type
_entity_poly.pdbx_seq_one_letter_code
_entity_poly.pdbx_strand_id
1 'polypeptide(L)'
;MSSAAFNSFDTLQLAKKLKAAKFPEEQAEVVAEAFRESFDERDKALAAVEAKVRDLAADAKNNAEKMATKEDVVRLEGRITNLEQSMNAKIDSIRKDIIIWLGGLLIGGFVMLGGMLIKLLP
;
A
#
# COMPACT_ATOMS: atom_id res chain seq x y z
N MET A 1 22.43 15.18 -6.04
CA MET A 1 23.54 14.41 -5.44
C MET A 1 24.67 14.46 -6.44
N SER A 2 25.79 15.08 -6.05
CA SER A 2 26.96 15.26 -6.91
C SER A 2 27.40 13.89 -7.41
N SER A 3 27.61 13.71 -8.71
CA SER A 3 28.43 12.59 -9.16
C SER A 3 29.76 12.75 -8.42
N ALA A 4 30.09 11.79 -7.56
CA ALA A 4 31.45 11.68 -7.11
C ALA A 4 32.23 11.44 -8.40
N ALA A 5 32.92 12.47 -8.88
CA ALA A 5 33.88 12.32 -9.94
C ALA A 5 34.93 11.35 -9.39
N PHE A 6 34.71 10.05 -9.62
CA PHE A 6 35.77 9.07 -9.52
C PHE A 6 36.83 9.59 -10.48
N ASN A 7 37.93 10.10 -9.92
CA ASN A 7 39.09 10.49 -10.70
C ASN A 7 39.39 9.30 -11.61
N SER A 8 39.31 9.51 -12.92
CA SER A 8 39.50 8.46 -13.92
C SER A 8 40.76 7.67 -13.58
N PHE A 9 40.65 6.34 -13.53
CA PHE A 9 41.77 5.49 -13.16
C PHE A 9 42.95 5.71 -14.11
N ASP A 10 44.08 6.20 -13.57
CA ASP A 10 45.29 6.53 -14.33
C ASP A 10 46.18 5.30 -14.47
N THR A 11 45.96 4.56 -15.56
CA THR A 11 46.74 3.37 -15.91
C THR A 11 48.22 3.66 -16.10
N LEU A 12 48.57 4.83 -16.63
CA LEU A 12 49.94 5.22 -16.90
C LEU A 12 50.72 5.48 -15.61
N GLN A 13 50.08 6.09 -14.61
CA GLN A 13 50.66 6.18 -13.27
C GLN A 13 50.80 4.82 -12.59
N LEU A 14 49.84 3.91 -12.74
CA LEU A 14 49.96 2.57 -12.17
C LEU A 14 51.11 1.78 -12.82
N ALA A 15 51.20 1.77 -14.15
CA ALA A 15 52.30 1.13 -14.87
C ALA A 15 53.66 1.70 -14.45
N LYS A 16 53.77 3.03 -14.29
CA LYS A 16 55.00 3.68 -13.76
C LYS A 16 55.36 3.20 -12.36
N LYS A 17 54.39 3.05 -11.46
CA LYS A 17 54.63 2.53 -10.10
C LYS A 17 55.08 1.06 -10.12
N LEU A 18 54.48 0.25 -10.99
CA LEU A 18 54.87 -1.16 -11.17
C LEU A 18 56.30 -1.28 -11.72
N LYS A 19 56.65 -0.46 -12.72
CA LYS A 19 58.03 -0.37 -13.24
C LYS A 19 59.03 0.05 -12.15
N ALA A 20 58.68 1.05 -11.33
CA ALA A 20 59.52 1.46 -10.19
C ALA A 20 59.71 0.34 -9.14
N ALA A 21 58.72 -0.56 -9.02
CA ALA A 21 58.78 -1.77 -8.18
C ALA A 21 59.51 -2.94 -8.86
N LYS A 22 60.20 -2.71 -9.98
CA LYS A 22 60.97 -3.68 -10.77
C LYS A 22 60.15 -4.76 -11.47
N PHE A 23 58.86 -4.52 -11.71
CA PHE A 23 58.11 -5.35 -12.66
C PHE A 23 58.64 -5.10 -14.08
N PRO A 24 58.75 -6.15 -14.92
CA PRO A 24 59.01 -5.99 -16.36
C PRO A 24 57.96 -5.06 -16.98
N GLU A 25 58.38 -4.27 -17.98
CA GLU A 25 57.51 -3.27 -18.61
C GLU A 25 56.22 -3.87 -19.18
N GLU A 26 56.33 -4.97 -19.93
CA GLU A 26 55.17 -5.68 -20.46
C GLU A 26 54.20 -6.14 -19.36
N GLN A 27 54.71 -6.61 -18.23
CA GLN A 27 53.87 -7.04 -17.10
C GLN A 27 53.21 -5.84 -16.40
N ALA A 28 53.95 -4.74 -16.24
CA ALA A 28 53.44 -3.52 -15.63
C ALA A 28 52.28 -2.92 -16.44
N GLU A 29 52.36 -2.98 -17.77
CA GLU A 29 51.32 -2.49 -18.68
C GLU A 29 50.10 -3.42 -18.69
N VAL A 30 50.30 -4.74 -18.83
CA VAL A 30 49.22 -5.73 -18.79
C VAL A 30 48.43 -5.66 -17.48
N VAL A 31 49.11 -5.53 -16.34
CA VAL A 31 48.45 -5.38 -15.04
C VAL A 31 47.67 -4.07 -14.98
N ALA A 32 48.26 -2.95 -15.42
CA ALA A 32 47.57 -1.67 -15.40
C ALA A 32 46.31 -1.66 -16.29
N GLU A 33 46.37 -2.32 -17.45
CA GLU A 33 45.26 -2.49 -18.36
C GLU A 33 44.15 -3.37 -17.77
N ALA A 34 44.48 -4.53 -17.19
CA ALA A 34 43.52 -5.40 -16.53
C ALA A 34 42.79 -4.70 -15.36
N PHE A 35 43.49 -3.86 -14.61
CA PHE A 35 42.86 -3.02 -13.58
C PHE A 35 41.91 -1.99 -14.19
N ARG A 36 42.27 -1.36 -15.32
CA ARG A 36 41.39 -0.42 -16.03
C ARG A 36 40.09 -1.06 -16.44
N GLU A 37 40.15 -2.21 -17.10
CA GLU A 37 38.97 -2.96 -17.52
C GLU A 37 38.07 -3.29 -16.32
N SER A 38 38.67 -3.69 -15.20
CA SER A 38 37.94 -3.97 -13.95
C SER A 38 37.29 -2.73 -13.34
N PHE A 39 37.83 -1.53 -13.55
CA PHE A 39 37.19 -0.28 -13.12
C PHE A 39 36.08 0.13 -14.09
N ASP A 40 36.29 0.02 -15.40
CA ASP A 40 35.28 0.33 -16.42
C ASP A 40 34.03 -0.56 -16.27
N GLU A 41 34.19 -1.85 -15.95
CA GLU A 41 33.08 -2.75 -15.69
C GLU A 41 32.34 -2.42 -14.39
N ARG A 42 33.08 -2.02 -13.35
CA ARG A 42 32.49 -1.53 -12.09
C ARG A 42 31.69 -0.24 -12.29
N ASP A 43 32.18 0.69 -13.09
CA ASP A 43 31.48 1.96 -13.37
C ASP A 43 30.16 1.71 -14.10
N LYS A 44 30.15 0.78 -15.07
CA LYS A 44 28.91 0.33 -15.73
C LYS A 44 27.93 -0.30 -14.73
N ALA A 45 28.43 -1.16 -13.84
CA ALA A 45 27.60 -1.79 -12.82
C ALA A 45 27.03 -0.76 -11.83
N LEU A 46 27.82 0.23 -11.41
CA LEU A 46 27.38 1.33 -10.55
C LEU A 46 26.29 2.17 -11.23
N ALA A 47 26.46 2.54 -12.50
CA ALA A 47 25.44 3.25 -13.25
C ALA A 47 24.12 2.46 -13.33
N ALA A 48 24.19 1.14 -13.52
CA ALA A 48 23.02 0.28 -13.50
C ALA A 48 22.36 0.18 -12.11
N VAL A 49 23.15 0.16 -11.04
CA VAL A 49 22.63 0.18 -9.66
C VAL A 49 21.96 1.53 -9.35
N GLU A 50 22.57 2.65 -9.73
CA GLU A 50 21.98 3.97 -9.54
C GLU A 50 20.64 4.10 -10.27
N ALA A 51 20.53 3.58 -11.49
CA ALA A 51 19.28 3.52 -12.23
C ALA A 51 18.21 2.73 -11.46
N LYS A 52 18.55 1.51 -11.00
CA LYS A 52 17.62 0.67 -10.22
C LYS A 52 17.19 1.33 -8.91
N VAL A 53 18.08 2.03 -8.22
CA VAL A 53 17.76 2.75 -6.98
C VAL A 53 16.76 3.88 -7.25
N ARG A 54 16.89 4.60 -8.37
CA ARG A 54 15.91 5.62 -8.79
C ARG A 54 14.55 5.00 -9.09
N ASP A 55 14.52 3.88 -9.79
CA ASP A 55 13.27 3.17 -10.12
C ASP A 55 12.58 2.66 -8.84
N LEU A 56 13.33 2.04 -7.93
CA LEU A 56 12.84 1.61 -6.61
C LEU A 56 12.29 2.78 -5.79
N ALA A 57 12.92 3.95 -5.83
CA ALA A 57 12.44 5.13 -5.13
C ALA A 57 11.12 5.66 -5.75
N ALA A 58 11.00 5.62 -7.07
CA ALA A 58 9.75 5.98 -7.76
C ALA A 58 8.62 4.99 -7.43
N ASP A 59 8.91 3.69 -7.42
CA ASP A 59 7.95 2.65 -7.07
C ASP A 59 7.51 2.76 -5.61
N ALA A 60 8.44 3.01 -4.68
CA ALA A 60 8.11 3.23 -3.28
C ALA A 60 7.17 4.42 -3.09
N LYS A 61 7.41 5.53 -3.82
CA LYS A 61 6.53 6.71 -3.80
C LYS A 61 5.15 6.38 -4.37
N ASN A 62 5.08 5.75 -5.53
CA ASN A 62 3.82 5.33 -6.14
C ASN A 62 3.04 4.37 -5.24
N ASN A 63 3.72 3.45 -4.56
CA ASN A 63 3.08 2.51 -3.65
C ASN A 63 2.59 3.21 -2.38
N ALA A 64 3.35 4.16 -1.84
CA ALA A 64 2.91 5.00 -0.73
C ALA A 64 1.66 5.84 -1.08
N GLU A 65 1.57 6.33 -2.32
CA GLU A 65 0.37 7.03 -2.83
C GLU A 65 -0.82 6.08 -3.05
N LYS A 66 -0.57 4.80 -3.38
CA LYS A 66 -1.61 3.78 -3.59
C LYS A 66 -2.05 3.05 -2.32
N MET A 67 -1.26 3.10 -1.25
CA MET A 67 -1.67 2.53 0.03
C MET A 67 -2.83 3.36 0.58
N ALA A 68 -3.94 2.70 0.88
CA ALA A 68 -5.06 3.29 1.59
C ALA A 68 -4.51 3.96 2.86
N THR A 69 -4.59 5.27 2.90
CA THR A 69 -4.00 6.03 3.99
C THR A 69 -4.85 5.84 5.24
N LYS A 70 -4.31 6.19 6.42
CA LYS A 70 -5.11 6.17 7.67
C LYS A 70 -6.44 6.92 7.52
N GLU A 71 -6.48 7.92 6.64
CA GLU A 71 -7.68 8.68 6.28
C GLU A 71 -8.77 7.81 5.62
N ASP A 72 -8.41 6.88 4.73
CA ASP A 72 -9.36 5.98 4.08
C ASP A 72 -9.98 4.98 5.08
N VAL A 73 -9.19 4.53 6.06
CA VAL A 73 -9.67 3.67 7.15
C VAL A 73 -10.65 4.43 8.05
N VAL A 74 -10.31 5.65 8.46
CA VAL A 74 -11.20 6.52 9.25
C VAL A 74 -12.50 6.81 8.49
N ARG A 75 -12.42 7.01 7.16
CA ARG A 75 -13.59 7.21 6.31
C ARG A 75 -14.47 5.96 6.23
N LEU A 76 -13.88 4.77 6.17
CA LEU A 76 -14.59 3.51 6.18
C LEU A 76 -15.26 3.27 7.54
N GLU A 77 -14.59 3.53 8.65
CA GLU A 77 -15.17 3.46 10.00
C GLU A 77 -16.40 4.35 10.12
N GLY A 78 -16.32 5.62 9.67
CA GLY A 78 -17.47 6.53 9.67
C GLY A 78 -18.64 6.03 8.83
N ARG A 79 -18.38 5.42 7.66
CA ARG A 79 -19.42 4.81 6.82
C ARG A 79 -20.06 3.60 7.49
N ILE A 80 -19.26 2.77 8.18
CA ILE A 80 -19.75 1.61 8.94
C ILE A 80 -20.66 2.06 10.08
N THR A 81 -20.24 3.04 10.89
CA THR A 81 -21.07 3.58 11.98
C THR A 81 -22.40 4.13 11.47
N ASN A 82 -22.39 4.87 10.36
CA ASN A 82 -23.62 5.37 9.74
C ASN A 82 -24.53 4.23 9.24
N LEU A 83 -23.94 3.17 8.66
CA LEU A 83 -24.68 1.98 8.26
C LEU A 83 -25.34 1.29 9.46
N GLU A 84 -24.61 1.08 10.54
CA GLU A 84 -25.11 0.47 11.78
C GLU A 84 -26.27 1.28 12.38
N GLN A 85 -26.14 2.61 12.45
CA GLN A 85 -27.22 3.48 12.91
C GLN A 85 -28.46 3.38 12.02
N SER A 86 -28.28 3.39 10.70
CA SER A 86 -29.39 3.27 9.75
C SER A 86 -30.10 1.92 9.85
N MET A 87 -29.35 0.84 10.09
CA MET A 87 -29.90 -0.49 10.32
C MET A 87 -30.68 -0.55 11.62
N ASN A 88 -30.14 -0.01 12.72
CA ASN A 88 -30.84 0.02 14.00
C ASN A 88 -32.15 0.80 13.91
N ALA A 89 -32.15 1.96 13.26
CA ALA A 89 -33.38 2.74 13.05
C ALA A 89 -34.43 1.97 12.23
N LYS A 90 -34.02 1.24 11.18
CA LYS A 90 -34.92 0.39 10.40
C LYS A 90 -35.43 -0.80 11.20
N ILE A 91 -34.60 -1.42 12.03
CA ILE A 91 -35.02 -2.52 12.92
C ILE A 91 -36.05 -2.00 13.94
N ASP A 92 -35.84 -0.82 14.50
CA ASP A 92 -36.77 -0.21 15.44
C ASP A 92 -38.10 0.15 14.79
N SER A 93 -38.11 0.65 13.55
CA SER A 93 -39.36 0.90 12.83
C SER A 93 -40.12 -0.40 12.57
N ILE A 94 -39.42 -1.45 12.10
CA ILE A 94 -40.02 -2.77 11.89
C ILE A 94 -40.61 -3.33 13.19
N ARG A 95 -39.89 -3.21 14.32
CA ARG A 95 -40.40 -3.64 15.63
C ARG A 95 -41.66 -2.88 16.03
N LYS A 96 -41.71 -1.56 15.83
CA LYS A 96 -42.90 -0.74 16.14
C LYS A 96 -44.09 -1.13 15.28
N ASP A 97 -43.89 -1.33 13.98
CA ASP A 97 -44.95 -1.72 13.05
C ASP A 97 -45.56 -3.07 13.43
N ILE A 98 -44.72 -4.05 13.80
CA ILE A 98 -45.18 -5.36 14.30
C ILE A 98 -46.02 -5.21 15.58
N ILE A 99 -45.57 -4.39 16.54
CA ILE A 99 -46.31 -4.16 17.78
C ILE A 99 -47.67 -3.50 17.51
N ILE A 100 -47.71 -2.49 16.64
CA ILE A 100 -48.96 -1.80 16.27
C ILE A 100 -49.91 -2.78 15.58
N TRP A 101 -49.42 -3.59 14.65
CA TRP A 101 -50.23 -4.57 13.94
C TRP A 101 -50.81 -5.64 14.89
N LEU A 102 -49.97 -6.20 15.77
CA LEU A 102 -50.42 -7.17 16.78
C LEU A 102 -51.41 -6.55 17.77
N GLY A 103 -51.16 -5.32 18.23
CA GLY A 103 -52.07 -4.59 19.12
C GLY A 103 -53.43 -4.32 18.47
N GLY A 104 -53.45 -3.92 17.20
CA GLY A 104 -54.67 -3.71 16.43
C GLY A 104 -55.48 -5.00 16.24
N LEU A 105 -54.82 -6.12 15.98
CA LEU A 105 -55.47 -7.42 15.88
C LEU A 105 -56.09 -7.88 17.21
N LEU A 106 -55.40 -7.69 18.33
CA LEU A 106 -55.94 -8.05 19.64
C LEU A 106 -57.21 -7.24 19.95
N ILE A 107 -57.18 -5.92 19.79
CA ILE A 107 -58.35 -5.07 20.05
C ILE A 107 -59.50 -5.40 19.09
N GLY A 108 -59.22 -5.58 17.80
CA GLY A 108 -60.23 -5.93 16.79
C GLY A 108 -60.87 -7.30 17.03
N GLY A 109 -60.10 -8.29 17.47
CA GLY A 109 -60.60 -9.63 17.80
C GLY A 109 -61.57 -9.63 18.99
N PHE A 110 -61.29 -8.83 20.03
CA PHE A 110 -62.19 -8.71 21.18
C PHE A 110 -63.50 -7.99 20.85
N VAL A 111 -63.47 -6.96 19.98
CA VAL A 111 -64.69 -6.26 19.53
C VAL A 111 -65.60 -7.18 18.71
N MET A 112 -65.03 -7.98 17.80
CA MET A 112 -65.81 -8.92 16.99
C MET A 112 -66.39 -10.06 17.83
N LEU A 113 -65.60 -10.67 18.73
CA LEU A 113 -66.08 -11.76 19.58
C LEU A 113 -67.15 -11.27 20.57
N GLY A 114 -66.99 -10.08 21.15
CA GLY A 114 -68.00 -9.48 22.04
C GLY A 114 -69.32 -9.17 21.32
N GLY A 115 -69.26 -8.60 20.12
CA GLY A 115 -70.46 -8.34 19.30
C GLY A 115 -71.18 -9.61 18.84
N MET A 116 -70.43 -10.69 18.55
CA MET A 116 -71.00 -11.99 18.18
C MET A 116 -71.64 -12.69 19.39
N LEU A 117 -71.06 -12.56 20.58
CA LEU A 117 -71.63 -13.09 21.84
C LEU A 117 -72.92 -12.35 22.21
N ILE A 118 -72.99 -11.03 22.03
CA ILE A 118 -74.24 -10.25 22.24
C ILE A 118 -75.32 -10.64 21.23
N LYS A 119 -74.94 -10.94 19.98
CA LYS A 119 -75.87 -11.38 18.92
C LYS A 119 -76.38 -12.82 19.10
N LEU A 120 -75.78 -13.59 20.02
CA LEU A 120 -76.14 -14.98 20.35
C LEU A 120 -76.78 -15.12 21.74
N LEU A 121 -76.98 -14.02 22.47
CA LEU A 121 -77.76 -14.00 23.70
C LEU A 121 -79.25 -13.82 23.32
N PRO A 122 -80.17 -14.70 23.74
CA PRO A 122 -81.61 -14.57 23.44
C PRO A 122 -82.24 -13.34 24.10
#